data_AF-A0A7Y0TLP2-F1
#
_entry.id   AF-A0A7Y0TLP2-F1
#
_cell.length_a   1.000
_cell.length_b   1.000
_cell.length_c   1.000
_cell.angle_alpha   90.00
_cell.angle_beta   90.00
_cell.angle_gamma   90.00
#
_symmetry.space_group_name_H-M   'P 1'
#
loop_
_entity.id
_entity.type
_entity.pdbx_description
1 polymer ?
#
loop_
_entity_poly.entity_id
_entity_poly.type
_entity_poly.pdbx_seq_one_letter_code
_entity_poly.pdbx_strand_id
1 'polypeptide(L)'
;MLLSFPNWIIHISSALEWGIGAALIFQYGKLTGRRNIRHFGLAMLPHWLGSFFVLGYHLSTDSIPLLLDMSEVINFFGSISLLWATLNLLKTTGKSFAAGYSAACLAIMFTGKPQSYMGADIFDTILQLSSVVYITFLILLVVLYRRDRTVFSGLTVAGFWFVLVFISVTVFCIYLATEVRGYPTLSHDDLLHGLAESLLSISNLMIAFGAHRKIREYKAGLLQYPQG
;
A
#
# COMPACT_ATOMS: atom_id res chain seq x y z
N MET A 1 1.38 10.77 -26.19
CA MET A 1 1.52 10.29 -24.80
C MET A 1 1.03 11.41 -23.91
N LEU A 2 0.09 11.12 -23.00
CA LEU A 2 -0.45 12.13 -22.10
C LEU A 2 0.55 12.50 -20.99
N LEU A 3 1.31 11.51 -20.52
CA LEU A 3 2.38 11.72 -19.56
C LEU A 3 3.67 12.18 -20.24
N SER A 4 4.29 13.21 -19.67
CA SER A 4 5.66 13.61 -19.95
C SER A 4 6.68 12.54 -19.56
N PHE A 5 7.89 12.63 -20.13
CA PHE A 5 9.00 11.72 -19.83
C PHE A 5 9.37 11.69 -18.33
N PRO A 6 9.44 12.82 -17.59
CA PRO A 6 9.63 12.80 -16.14
C PRO A 6 8.56 11.99 -15.41
N ASN A 7 7.29 12.11 -15.80
CA ASN A 7 6.21 11.35 -15.14
C ASN A 7 6.33 9.85 -15.40
N TRP A 8 6.75 9.44 -16.60
CA TRP A 8 7.08 8.04 -16.88
C TRP A 8 8.19 7.49 -15.98
N ILE A 9 9.23 8.27 -15.72
CA ILE A 9 10.30 7.88 -14.79
C ILE A 9 9.73 7.64 -13.39
N ILE A 10 8.87 8.53 -12.90
CA ILE A 10 8.30 8.41 -11.55
C ILE A 10 7.41 7.17 -11.46
N HIS A 11 6.53 6.91 -12.44
CA HIS A 11 5.68 5.70 -12.49
C HIS A 11 6.48 4.39 -12.50
N ILE A 12 7.51 4.31 -13.35
CA ILE A 12 8.35 3.12 -13.42
C ILE A 12 9.13 2.96 -12.11
N SER A 13 9.63 4.07 -11.54
CA SER A 13 10.37 4.06 -10.28
C SER A 13 9.48 3.64 -9.12
N SER A 14 8.27 4.18 -8.99
CA SER A 14 7.33 3.83 -7.92
C SER A 14 6.96 2.34 -7.94
N ALA A 15 6.73 1.77 -9.13
CA ALA A 15 6.50 0.33 -9.30
C ALA A 15 7.72 -0.52 -8.91
N LEU A 16 8.93 -0.12 -9.30
CA LEU A 16 10.16 -0.82 -8.95
C LEU A 16 10.48 -0.73 -7.46
N GLU A 17 10.29 0.43 -6.84
CA GLU A 17 10.51 0.67 -5.42
C GLU A 17 9.63 -0.22 -4.54
N TRP A 18 8.35 -0.38 -4.92
CA TRP A 18 7.46 -1.32 -4.23
C TRP A 18 7.95 -2.77 -4.36
N GLY A 19 8.34 -3.19 -5.57
CA GLY A 19 8.91 -4.51 -5.83
C GLY A 19 10.20 -4.77 -5.02
N ILE A 20 11.08 -3.77 -4.93
CA ILE A 20 12.30 -3.81 -4.11
C ILE A 20 11.94 -3.92 -2.63
N GLY A 21 10.97 -3.14 -2.14
CA GLY A 21 10.47 -3.22 -0.77
C GLY A 21 9.96 -4.62 -0.41
N ALA A 22 9.16 -5.21 -1.29
CA ALA A 22 8.65 -6.58 -1.16
C ALA A 22 9.81 -7.60 -1.11
N ALA A 23 10.76 -7.49 -2.02
CA ALA A 23 11.94 -8.37 -2.08
C ALA A 23 12.82 -8.25 -0.82
N LEU A 24 13.02 -7.03 -0.30
CA LEU A 24 13.77 -6.79 0.93
C LEU A 24 13.07 -7.39 2.15
N ILE A 25 11.75 -7.23 2.29
CA ILE A 25 10.99 -7.85 3.40
C ILE A 25 11.06 -9.39 3.29
N PHE A 26 10.92 -9.93 2.09
CA PHE A 26 11.08 -11.36 1.83
C PHE A 26 12.48 -11.86 2.23
N GLN A 27 13.53 -11.14 1.81
CA GLN A 27 14.91 -11.46 2.14
C GLN A 27 15.16 -11.38 3.65
N TYR A 28 14.61 -10.36 4.31
CA TYR A 28 14.70 -10.22 5.76
C TYR A 28 14.09 -11.45 6.46
N GLY A 29 12.89 -11.87 6.08
CA GLY A 29 12.27 -13.08 6.62
C GLY A 29 13.07 -14.37 6.36
N LYS A 30 13.78 -14.47 5.22
CA LYS A 30 14.73 -15.58 4.97
C LYS A 30 15.93 -15.52 5.91
N LEU A 31 16.55 -14.35 6.07
CA LEU A 31 17.75 -14.17 6.88
C LEU A 31 17.50 -14.46 8.37
N THR A 32 16.35 -14.07 8.89
CA THR A 32 15.98 -14.28 10.29
C THR A 32 15.29 -15.64 10.54
N GLY A 33 15.10 -16.47 9.52
CA GLY A 33 14.34 -17.72 9.63
C GLY A 33 12.83 -17.55 9.92
N ARG A 34 12.28 -16.32 9.84
CA ARG A 34 10.89 -16.04 10.20
C ARG A 34 9.98 -16.18 8.98
N ARG A 35 9.41 -17.38 8.81
CA ARG A 35 8.53 -17.72 7.67
C ARG A 35 7.38 -16.74 7.46
N ASN A 36 6.78 -16.21 8.52
CA ASN A 36 5.66 -15.25 8.41
C ASN A 36 6.09 -13.89 7.85
N ILE A 37 7.30 -13.42 8.17
CA ILE A 37 7.85 -12.19 7.57
C ILE A 37 8.11 -12.42 6.08
N ARG A 38 8.65 -13.59 5.74
CA ARG A 38 8.86 -13.98 4.35
C ARG A 38 7.54 -13.98 3.57
N HIS A 39 6.47 -14.55 4.14
CA HIS A 39 5.14 -14.53 3.52
C HIS A 39 4.58 -13.11 3.39
N PHE A 40 4.87 -12.20 4.32
CA PHE A 40 4.46 -10.80 4.19
C PHE A 40 5.07 -10.14 2.95
N GLY A 41 6.35 -10.40 2.65
CA GLY A 41 6.97 -9.93 1.40
C GLY A 41 6.25 -10.44 0.15
N LEU A 42 5.78 -11.70 0.15
CA LEU A 42 4.96 -12.24 -0.93
C LEU A 42 3.56 -11.63 -0.98
N ALA A 43 2.99 -11.27 0.18
CA ALA A 43 1.67 -10.67 0.27
C ALA A 43 1.61 -9.27 -0.36
N MET A 44 2.75 -8.63 -0.60
CA MET A 44 2.85 -7.36 -1.34
C MET A 44 2.76 -7.51 -2.86
N LEU A 45 2.91 -8.73 -3.40
CA LEU A 45 2.97 -8.96 -4.85
C LEU A 45 1.68 -8.62 -5.61
N PRO A 46 0.46 -8.80 -5.07
CA PRO A 46 -0.73 -8.38 -5.81
C PRO A 46 -0.76 -6.87 -6.07
N HIS A 47 -0.41 -6.03 -5.07
CA HIS A 47 -0.28 -4.58 -5.30
C HIS A 47 0.79 -4.24 -6.35
N TRP A 48 1.90 -4.99 -6.35
CA TRP A 48 2.91 -4.84 -7.39
C TRP A 48 2.36 -5.19 -8.77
N LEU A 49 1.59 -6.28 -8.86
CA LEU A 49 0.94 -6.68 -10.10
C LEU A 49 -0.03 -5.61 -10.61
N GLY A 50 -0.80 -4.99 -9.72
CA GLY A 50 -1.71 -3.88 -10.04
C GLY A 50 -0.99 -2.70 -10.70
N SER A 51 0.23 -2.37 -10.27
CA SER A 51 1.01 -1.29 -10.87
C SER A 51 1.29 -1.48 -12.36
N PHE A 52 1.45 -2.72 -12.83
CA PHE A 52 1.65 -3.00 -14.26
C PHE A 52 0.40 -2.76 -15.10
N PHE A 53 -0.80 -2.90 -14.52
CA PHE A 53 -2.04 -2.54 -15.19
C PHE A 53 -2.18 -1.02 -15.34
N VAL A 54 -1.78 -0.24 -14.32
CA VAL A 54 -1.72 1.23 -14.41
C VAL A 54 -0.69 1.67 -15.47
N LEU A 55 0.50 1.07 -15.49
CA LEU A 55 1.49 1.32 -16.53
C LEU A 55 0.94 0.97 -17.92
N GLY A 56 0.21 -0.15 -18.05
CA GLY A 56 -0.46 -0.55 -19.29
C GLY A 56 -1.52 0.45 -19.73
N TYR A 57 -2.30 1.01 -18.80
CA TYR A 57 -3.27 2.06 -19.08
C TYR A 57 -2.59 3.29 -19.70
N HIS A 58 -1.52 3.78 -19.06
CA HIS A 58 -0.77 4.92 -19.59
C HIS A 58 -0.04 4.63 -20.89
N LEU A 59 0.44 3.40 -21.08
CA LEU A 59 1.03 2.96 -22.35
C LEU A 59 0.00 2.98 -23.48
N SER A 60 -1.27 2.68 -23.17
CA SER A 60 -2.39 2.78 -24.11
C SER A 60 -2.85 4.22 -24.36
N THR A 61 -2.11 5.22 -23.89
CA THR A 61 -2.52 6.64 -23.91
C THR A 61 -3.90 6.85 -23.28
N ASP A 62 -4.13 6.16 -22.16
CA ASP A 62 -5.34 6.26 -21.35
C ASP A 62 -6.63 5.81 -22.07
N SER A 63 -6.50 5.02 -23.14
CA SER A 63 -7.62 4.61 -24.00
C SER A 63 -8.34 3.32 -23.58
N ILE A 64 -7.77 2.54 -22.66
CA ILE A 64 -8.32 1.25 -22.20
C ILE A 64 -8.66 1.31 -20.70
N PRO A 65 -9.82 1.89 -20.30
CA PRO A 65 -10.22 2.03 -18.90
C PRO A 65 -10.24 0.71 -18.11
N LEU A 66 -10.55 -0.40 -18.78
CA LEU A 66 -10.54 -1.74 -18.18
C LEU A 66 -9.22 -2.09 -17.46
N LEU A 67 -8.09 -1.54 -17.90
CA LEU A 67 -6.81 -1.76 -17.23
C LEU A 67 -6.78 -1.12 -15.84
N LEU A 68 -7.38 0.06 -15.66
CA LEU A 68 -7.53 0.67 -14.33
C LEU A 68 -8.46 -0.17 -13.44
N ASP A 69 -9.61 -0.60 -13.97
CA ASP A 69 -10.55 -1.47 -13.23
C ASP A 69 -9.86 -2.77 -12.75
N MET A 70 -9.05 -3.39 -13.61
CA MET A 70 -8.27 -4.56 -13.25
C MET A 70 -7.22 -4.27 -12.17
N SER A 71 -6.54 -3.12 -12.25
CA SER A 71 -5.61 -2.68 -11.19
C SER A 71 -6.33 -2.56 -9.85
N GLU A 72 -7.52 -1.95 -9.82
CA GLU A 72 -8.31 -1.76 -8.60
C GLU A 72 -8.71 -3.09 -7.97
N VAL A 73 -9.21 -4.04 -8.77
CA VAL A 73 -9.57 -5.39 -8.32
C VAL A 73 -8.35 -6.11 -7.75
N ILE A 74 -7.21 -6.05 -8.43
CA ILE A 74 -5.97 -6.69 -7.96
C ILE A 74 -5.45 -6.04 -6.68
N ASN A 75 -5.56 -4.71 -6.55
CA ASN A 75 -5.20 -3.98 -5.34
C ASN A 75 -6.13 -4.30 -4.16
N PHE A 76 -7.40 -4.59 -4.41
CA PHE A 76 -8.31 -5.11 -3.39
C PHE A 76 -7.81 -6.45 -2.83
N PHE A 77 -7.45 -7.40 -3.69
CA PHE A 77 -6.82 -8.66 -3.27
C PHE A 77 -5.47 -8.44 -2.58
N GLY A 78 -4.70 -7.43 -3.00
CA GLY A 78 -3.47 -7.00 -2.33
C GLY A 78 -3.72 -6.58 -0.88
N SER A 79 -4.74 -5.76 -0.65
CA SER A 79 -5.11 -5.30 0.69
C SER A 79 -5.53 -6.47 1.59
N ILE A 80 -6.31 -7.42 1.06
CA ILE A 80 -6.67 -8.66 1.77
C ILE A 80 -5.41 -9.47 2.13
N SER A 81 -4.48 -9.60 1.18
CA SER A 81 -3.25 -10.36 1.36
C SER A 81 -2.37 -9.76 2.47
N LEU A 82 -2.21 -8.43 2.48
CA LEU A 82 -1.47 -7.70 3.52
C LEU A 82 -2.13 -7.83 4.90
N LEU A 83 -3.46 -7.71 4.96
CA LEU A 83 -4.22 -7.92 6.18
C LEU A 83 -4.01 -9.33 6.73
N TRP A 84 -4.17 -10.34 5.87
CA TRP A 84 -3.99 -11.74 6.22
C TRP A 84 -2.56 -12.04 6.73
N ALA A 85 -1.54 -11.53 6.04
CA ALA A 85 -0.15 -11.68 6.47
C ALA A 85 0.12 -11.01 7.84
N THR A 86 -0.47 -9.84 8.07
CA THR A 86 -0.38 -9.11 9.36
C THR A 86 -1.04 -9.89 10.49
N LEU A 87 -2.23 -10.46 10.25
CA LEU A 87 -2.92 -11.33 11.22
C LEU A 87 -2.08 -12.56 11.57
N ASN A 88 -1.44 -13.20 10.59
CA ASN A 88 -0.56 -14.34 10.82
C ASN A 88 0.69 -13.96 11.62
N LEU A 89 1.26 -12.78 11.39
CA LEU A 89 2.35 -12.25 12.20
C LEU A 89 1.90 -11.97 13.64
N LEU A 90 0.73 -11.36 13.84
CA LEU A 90 0.18 -11.09 15.16
C LEU A 90 -0.05 -12.37 15.98
N LYS A 91 -0.52 -13.46 15.36
CA LYS A 91 -0.67 -14.76 16.02
C LYS A 91 0.66 -15.27 16.61
N THR A 92 1.79 -14.95 15.99
CA THR A 92 3.12 -15.34 16.51
C THR A 92 3.65 -14.49 17.65
N THR A 93 2.97 -13.38 18.00
CA THR A 93 3.40 -12.51 19.11
C THR A 93 2.92 -12.97 20.50
N GLY A 94 2.22 -14.10 20.60
CA GLY A 94 1.85 -14.76 21.87
C GLY A 94 0.85 -14.03 22.78
N LYS A 95 0.56 -12.73 22.55
CA LYS A 95 -0.44 -11.97 23.30
C LYS A 95 -1.82 -12.13 22.67
N SER A 96 -2.80 -12.58 23.46
CA SER A 96 -4.19 -12.72 23.02
C SER A 96 -4.66 -11.45 22.29
N PHE A 97 -5.30 -11.65 21.15
CA PHE A 97 -5.92 -10.59 20.38
C PHE A 97 -7.13 -10.11 21.18
N ALA A 98 -6.96 -9.08 22.01
CA ALA A 98 -8.06 -8.54 22.81
C ALA A 98 -9.22 -8.18 21.88
N ALA A 99 -10.39 -8.77 22.13
CA ALA A 99 -11.61 -8.64 21.33
C ALA A 99 -12.02 -7.18 21.00
N GLY A 100 -11.50 -6.20 21.74
CA GLY A 100 -11.68 -4.77 21.50
C GLY A 100 -11.12 -4.25 20.17
N TYR A 101 -10.04 -4.84 19.63
CA TYR A 101 -9.49 -4.39 18.34
C TYR A 101 -10.35 -4.82 17.15
N SER A 102 -10.91 -6.03 17.20
CA SER A 102 -11.94 -6.51 16.25
C SER A 102 -13.20 -5.64 16.29
N ALA A 103 -13.66 -5.25 17.48
CA ALA A 103 -14.82 -4.38 17.63
C ALA A 103 -14.58 -2.96 17.09
N ALA A 104 -13.39 -2.40 17.26
CA ALA A 104 -13.03 -1.09 16.71
C ALA A 104 -12.93 -1.11 15.17
N CYS A 105 -12.38 -2.18 14.59
CA CYS A 105 -12.35 -2.36 13.14
C CYS A 105 -13.77 -2.50 12.58
N LEU A 106 -14.63 -3.31 13.22
CA LEU A 106 -16.05 -3.43 12.85
C LEU A 106 -16.84 -2.13 13.05
N ALA A 107 -16.53 -1.32 14.07
CA ALA A 107 -17.20 -0.05 14.28
C ALA A 107 -16.93 0.96 13.15
N ILE A 108 -15.68 1.05 12.68
CA ILE A 108 -15.31 1.88 11.51
C ILE A 108 -16.03 1.38 10.24
N MET A 109 -16.22 0.07 10.10
CA MET A 109 -16.95 -0.54 8.97
C MET A 109 -18.43 -0.15 8.91
N PHE A 110 -19.08 0.09 10.05
CA PHE A 110 -20.53 0.35 10.10
C PHE A 110 -20.89 1.85 10.19
N THR A 111 -19.99 2.73 10.63
CA THR A 111 -20.30 4.16 10.79
C THR A 111 -20.05 5.01 9.55
N GLY A 112 -19.34 4.49 8.53
CA GLY A 112 -19.18 5.16 7.24
C GLY A 112 -20.38 4.93 6.33
N LYS A 113 -21.49 5.63 6.56
CA LYS A 113 -22.58 5.67 5.56
C LYS A 113 -22.08 6.35 4.28
N PRO A 114 -22.32 5.77 3.09
CA PRO A 114 -21.81 6.30 1.84
C PRO A 114 -22.52 7.59 1.45
N GLN A 115 -21.77 8.62 1.04
CA GLN A 115 -22.26 9.54 0.01
C GLN A 115 -21.74 9.03 -1.34
N SER A 116 -22.50 8.12 -1.95
CA SER A 116 -22.43 7.96 -3.41
C SER A 116 -23.10 9.19 -4.02
N TYR A 117 -22.34 9.97 -4.78
CA TYR A 117 -22.88 11.01 -5.66
C TYR A 117 -23.07 10.48 -7.10
N MET A 118 -22.70 9.23 -7.38
CA MET A 118 -22.83 8.60 -8.70
C MET A 118 -23.08 7.10 -8.52
N GLY A 119 -24.32 6.66 -8.78
CA GLY A 119 -24.63 5.25 -9.07
C GLY A 119 -24.43 4.24 -7.94
N ALA A 120 -24.96 3.04 -8.14
CA ALA A 120 -24.74 1.88 -7.29
C ALA A 120 -24.01 0.83 -8.13
N ASP A 121 -22.74 1.09 -8.45
CA ASP A 121 -21.93 0.18 -9.26
C ASP A 121 -21.08 -0.74 -8.38
N ILE A 122 -20.85 -1.96 -8.89
CA ILE A 122 -20.08 -3.02 -8.21
C ILE A 122 -18.66 -2.52 -7.85
N PHE A 123 -18.09 -1.63 -8.66
CA PHE A 123 -16.76 -1.06 -8.47
C PHE A 123 -16.67 -0.10 -7.28
N ASP A 124 -17.67 0.74 -7.04
CA ASP A 124 -17.72 1.61 -5.86
C ASP A 124 -17.70 0.78 -4.56
N THR A 125 -18.39 -0.35 -4.59
CA THR A 125 -18.41 -1.30 -3.48
C THR A 125 -17.03 -1.93 -3.26
N ILE A 126 -16.33 -2.31 -4.34
CA ILE A 126 -14.97 -2.86 -4.28
C ILE A 126 -13.99 -1.82 -3.71
N LEU A 127 -14.05 -0.57 -4.16
CA LEU A 127 -13.19 0.51 -3.67
C LEU A 127 -13.43 0.82 -2.19
N GLN A 128 -14.70 0.88 -1.76
CA GLN A 128 -15.04 1.07 -0.36
C GLN A 128 -14.55 -0.08 0.51
N LEU A 129 -14.76 -1.32 0.06
CA LEU A 129 -14.33 -2.51 0.79
C LEU A 129 -12.79 -2.58 0.85
N SER A 130 -12.10 -2.24 -0.25
CA SER A 130 -10.65 -2.15 -0.30
C SER A 130 -10.10 -1.15 0.72
N SER A 131 -10.70 0.04 0.79
CA SER A 131 -10.32 1.08 1.78
C SER A 131 -10.49 0.59 3.22
N VAL A 132 -11.60 -0.08 3.52
CA VAL A 132 -11.87 -0.68 4.84
C VAL A 132 -10.82 -1.74 5.20
N VAL A 133 -10.53 -2.65 4.26
CA VAL A 133 -9.55 -3.72 4.46
C VAL A 133 -8.15 -3.13 4.67
N TYR A 134 -7.77 -2.11 3.88
CA TYR A 134 -6.48 -1.45 3.98
C TYR A 134 -6.31 -0.69 5.31
N ILE A 135 -7.32 0.07 5.74
CA ILE A 135 -7.29 0.76 7.05
C ILE A 135 -7.19 -0.25 8.20
N THR A 136 -7.93 -1.36 8.12
CA THR A 136 -7.84 -2.45 9.10
C THR A 136 -6.41 -3.02 9.15
N PHE A 137 -5.81 -3.26 7.98
CA PHE A 137 -4.41 -3.65 7.86
C PHE A 137 -3.48 -2.65 8.56
N LEU A 138 -3.62 -1.34 8.30
CA LEU A 138 -2.77 -0.29 8.86
C LEU A 138 -2.86 -0.22 10.40
N ILE A 139 -4.07 -0.32 10.95
CA ILE A 139 -4.29 -0.35 12.41
C ILE A 139 -3.60 -1.59 13.02
N LEU A 140 -3.79 -2.76 12.41
CA LEU A 140 -3.17 -4.00 12.88
C LEU A 140 -1.65 -4.00 12.71
N LEU A 141 -1.13 -3.31 11.69
CA LEU A 141 0.29 -3.12 11.50
C LEU A 141 0.91 -2.30 12.63
N VAL A 142 0.22 -1.25 13.11
CA VAL A 142 0.64 -0.48 14.30
C VAL A 142 0.62 -1.35 15.54
N VAL A 143 -0.43 -2.15 15.75
CA VAL A 143 -0.51 -3.10 16.87
C VAL A 143 0.65 -4.10 16.82
N LEU A 144 0.95 -4.65 15.64
CA LEU A 144 2.06 -5.56 15.42
C LEU A 144 3.39 -4.90 15.76
N TYR A 145 3.63 -3.69 15.26
CA TYR A 145 4.85 -2.92 15.55
C TYR A 145 5.02 -2.63 17.05
N ARG A 146 3.94 -2.33 17.77
CA ARG A 146 3.98 -2.13 19.22
C ARG A 146 4.26 -3.42 20.00
N ARG A 147 3.86 -4.58 19.47
CA ARG A 147 4.06 -5.89 20.11
C ARG A 147 5.43 -6.48 19.82
N ASP A 148 5.91 -6.36 18.59
CA ASP A 148 7.18 -6.91 18.13
C ASP A 148 7.88 -5.96 17.15
N ARG A 149 8.78 -5.12 17.70
CA ARG A 149 9.61 -4.17 16.92
C ARG A 149 10.70 -4.85 16.09
N THR A 150 10.88 -6.17 16.21
CA THR A 150 11.82 -6.91 15.37
C THR A 150 11.23 -7.23 14.01
N VAL A 151 9.90 -7.16 13.82
CA VAL A 151 9.27 -7.47 12.51
C VAL A 151 9.51 -6.36 11.48
N PHE A 152 9.13 -5.13 11.82
CA PHE A 152 9.20 -3.99 10.92
C PHE A 152 9.92 -2.81 11.59
N SER A 153 10.61 -2.02 10.78
CA SER A 153 11.10 -0.72 11.25
C SER A 153 9.93 0.27 11.37
N GLY A 154 10.07 1.28 12.24
CA GLY A 154 9.09 2.37 12.30
C GLY A 154 8.95 3.10 10.96
N LEU A 155 10.02 3.16 10.14
CA LEU A 155 9.99 3.76 8.81
C LEU A 155 9.12 2.95 7.83
N THR A 156 9.17 1.61 7.90
CA THR A 156 8.31 0.74 7.10
C THR A 156 6.83 0.95 7.44
N VAL A 157 6.51 1.00 8.73
CA VAL A 157 5.13 1.26 9.20
C VAL A 157 4.67 2.66 8.77
N ALA A 158 5.52 3.66 8.93
CA ALA A 158 5.23 5.02 8.48
C ALA A 158 5.00 5.09 6.97
N GLY A 159 5.76 4.35 6.16
CA GLY A 159 5.59 4.29 4.71
C GLY A 159 4.21 3.77 4.31
N PHE A 160 3.77 2.64 4.90
CA PHE A 160 2.41 2.15 4.67
C PHE A 160 1.32 3.17 5.05
N TRP A 161 1.48 3.90 6.16
CA TRP A 161 0.54 4.97 6.52
C TRP A 161 0.64 6.19 5.60
N PHE A 162 1.82 6.47 5.04
CA PHE A 162 2.04 7.59 4.12
C PHE A 162 1.26 7.43 2.81
N VAL A 163 0.86 6.20 2.44
CA VAL A 163 -0.07 5.96 1.33
C VAL A 163 -1.38 6.73 1.50
N LEU A 164 -1.88 6.92 2.74
CA LEU A 164 -3.08 7.73 2.97
C LEU A 164 -2.86 9.22 2.64
N VAL A 165 -1.64 9.72 2.86
CA VAL A 165 -1.26 11.09 2.45
C VAL A 165 -1.25 11.18 0.94
N PHE A 166 -0.63 10.21 0.26
CA PHE A 166 -0.69 10.09 -1.20
C PHE A 166 -2.14 10.11 -1.70
N ILE A 167 -3.02 9.23 -1.22
CA ILE A 167 -4.43 9.18 -1.63
C ILE A 167 -5.12 10.53 -1.42
N SER A 168 -4.94 11.15 -0.26
CA SER A 168 -5.57 12.43 0.07
C SER A 168 -5.12 13.55 -0.89
N VAL A 169 -3.83 13.63 -1.17
CA VAL A 169 -3.28 14.63 -2.10
C VAL A 169 -3.68 14.32 -3.53
N THR A 170 -3.72 13.06 -3.94
CA THR A 170 -4.16 12.66 -5.29
C THR A 170 -5.60 13.05 -5.54
N VAL A 171 -6.52 12.82 -4.60
CA VAL A 171 -7.92 13.26 -4.71
C VAL A 171 -8.01 14.78 -4.86
N PHE A 172 -7.22 15.53 -4.09
CA PHE A 172 -7.14 16.98 -4.23
C PHE A 172 -6.57 17.42 -5.59
N CYS A 173 -5.52 16.76 -6.08
CA CYS A 173 -4.95 17.00 -7.41
C CYS A 173 -5.95 16.70 -8.53
N ILE A 174 -6.74 15.62 -8.42
CA ILE A 174 -7.82 15.30 -9.36
C ILE A 174 -8.80 16.47 -9.42
N TYR A 175 -9.30 16.93 -8.27
CA TYR A 175 -10.23 18.07 -8.19
C TYR A 175 -9.64 19.34 -8.84
N LEU A 176 -8.37 19.67 -8.54
CA LEU A 176 -7.72 20.82 -9.16
C LEU A 176 -7.56 20.68 -10.68
N ALA A 177 -7.26 19.47 -11.17
CA ALA A 177 -7.12 19.23 -12.59
C ALA A 177 -8.48 19.32 -13.31
N THR A 178 -9.52 18.66 -12.79
CA THR A 178 -10.82 18.56 -13.48
C THR A 178 -11.70 19.77 -13.26
N GLU A 179 -11.95 20.15 -12.01
CA GLU A 179 -12.93 21.19 -11.67
C GLU A 179 -12.37 22.61 -11.78
N VAL A 180 -11.08 22.79 -11.52
CA VAL A 180 -10.45 24.12 -11.52
C VAL A 180 -9.75 24.43 -12.85
N ARG A 181 -9.03 23.46 -13.42
CA ARG A 181 -8.27 23.65 -14.66
C ARG A 181 -8.99 23.15 -15.92
N GLY A 182 -10.09 22.40 -15.78
CA GLY A 182 -10.91 21.94 -16.90
C GLY A 182 -10.30 20.77 -17.69
N TYR A 183 -9.32 20.06 -17.13
CA TYR A 183 -8.77 18.86 -17.76
C TYR A 183 -9.75 17.67 -17.64
N PRO A 184 -9.78 16.74 -18.62
CA PRO A 184 -10.65 15.57 -18.54
C PRO A 184 -10.33 14.64 -17.36
N THR A 185 -9.05 14.48 -17.05
CA THR A 185 -8.54 13.62 -15.97
C THR A 185 -7.23 14.20 -15.43
N LEU A 186 -6.76 13.70 -14.28
CA LEU A 186 -5.47 14.08 -13.70
C LEU A 186 -4.29 13.86 -14.65
N SER A 187 -4.33 12.82 -15.49
CA SER A 187 -3.24 12.48 -16.42
C SER A 187 -3.00 13.49 -17.54
N HIS A 188 -3.92 14.44 -17.73
CA HIS A 188 -3.75 15.55 -18.66
C HIS A 188 -3.03 16.75 -18.02
N ASP A 189 -2.84 16.74 -16.69
CA ASP A 189 -2.10 17.75 -15.95
C ASP A 189 -0.77 17.17 -15.43
N ASP A 190 0.27 17.31 -16.22
CA ASP A 190 1.60 16.73 -15.93
C ASP A 190 2.13 17.12 -14.55
N LEU A 191 1.90 18.36 -14.11
CA LEU A 191 2.42 18.85 -12.83
C LEU A 191 1.70 18.19 -11.65
N LEU A 192 0.36 18.21 -11.69
CA LEU A 192 -0.46 17.65 -10.60
C LEU A 192 -0.35 16.13 -10.55
N HIS A 193 -0.28 15.48 -11.72
CA HIS A 193 -0.03 14.03 -11.81
C HIS A 193 1.33 13.68 -11.23
N GLY A 194 2.40 14.34 -11.71
CA GLY A 194 3.76 14.06 -11.26
C GLY A 194 3.95 14.29 -9.76
N LEU A 195 3.32 15.34 -9.20
CA LEU A 195 3.29 15.60 -7.77
C LEU A 195 2.65 14.44 -7.00
N ALA A 196 1.46 13.99 -7.43
CA ALA A 196 0.74 12.90 -6.79
C ALA A 196 1.59 11.61 -6.82
N GLU A 197 2.08 11.21 -8.00
CA GLU A 197 2.87 9.99 -8.18
C GLU A 197 4.19 10.02 -7.37
N SER A 198 4.80 11.20 -7.21
CA SER A 198 6.01 11.37 -6.39
C SER A 198 5.77 11.03 -4.91
N LEU A 199 4.58 11.29 -4.37
CA LEU A 199 4.25 10.93 -2.99
C LEU A 199 4.15 9.41 -2.81
N LEU A 200 3.67 8.69 -3.83
CA LEU A 200 3.69 7.23 -3.82
C LEU A 200 5.12 6.69 -3.81
N SER A 201 6.01 7.28 -4.62
CA SER A 201 7.43 6.94 -4.60
C SER A 201 8.08 7.16 -3.22
N ILE A 202 7.78 8.30 -2.56
CA ILE A 202 8.24 8.57 -1.19
C ILE A 202 7.79 7.47 -0.22
N SER A 203 6.51 7.08 -0.26
CA SER A 203 5.99 5.96 0.54
C SER A 203 6.77 4.67 0.29
N ASN A 204 6.99 4.31 -0.98
CA ASN A 204 7.65 3.06 -1.36
C ASN A 204 9.11 3.04 -0.91
N LEU A 205 9.81 4.17 -1.02
CA LEU A 205 11.17 4.34 -0.50
C LEU A 205 11.23 4.22 1.02
N MET A 206 10.26 4.77 1.77
CA MET A 206 10.17 4.58 3.22
C MET A 206 10.04 3.09 3.58
N ILE A 207 9.18 2.35 2.85
CA ILE A 207 9.01 0.90 3.04
C ILE A 207 10.33 0.17 2.76
N ALA A 208 10.95 0.41 1.61
CA ALA A 208 12.18 -0.24 1.18
C ALA A 208 13.37 0.07 2.10
N PHE A 209 13.62 1.35 2.41
CA PHE A 209 14.70 1.73 3.34
C PHE A 209 14.46 1.20 4.74
N GLY A 210 13.20 1.15 5.18
CA GLY A 210 12.84 0.57 6.46
C GLY A 210 13.13 -0.94 6.54
N ALA A 211 12.84 -1.67 5.45
CA ALA A 211 13.16 -3.10 5.35
C ALA A 211 14.69 -3.33 5.29
N HIS A 212 15.39 -2.53 4.47
CA HIS A 212 16.85 -2.57 4.38
C HIS A 212 17.52 -2.30 5.74
N ARG A 213 17.00 -1.33 6.50
CA ARG A 213 17.47 -1.04 7.86
C ARG A 213 17.34 -2.25 8.78
N LYS A 214 16.23 -3.00 8.72
CA LYS A 214 16.06 -4.23 9.52
C LYS A 214 17.06 -5.33 9.16
N ILE A 215 17.36 -5.48 7.86
CA ILE A 215 18.43 -6.40 7.41
C ILE A 215 19.79 -5.98 7.99
N ARG A 216 20.09 -4.68 8.00
CA ARG A 216 21.36 -4.17 8.58
C ARG A 216 21.42 -4.37 10.09
N GLU A 217 20.34 -4.06 10.81
CA GLU A 217 20.24 -4.29 12.27
C GLU A 217 20.43 -5.77 12.62
N TYR A 218 19.86 -6.69 11.83
CA TYR A 218 20.07 -8.13 11.97
C TYR A 218 21.54 -8.52 11.79
N LYS A 219 22.16 -8.11 10.68
CA LYS A 219 23.55 -8.44 10.36
C LYS A 219 24.54 -7.88 11.39
N ALA A 220 24.20 -6.76 12.02
CA ALA A 220 24.99 -6.15 13.08
C ALA A 220 24.78 -6.79 14.47
N GLY A 221 23.92 -7.80 14.60
CA GLY A 221 23.61 -8.44 15.88
C GLY A 221 22.83 -7.55 16.85
N LEU A 222 22.20 -6.47 16.36
CA LEU A 222 21.49 -5.49 17.19
C LEU A 222 20.05 -5.94 17.53
N LEU A 223 19.57 -7.02 16.93
CA LEU A 223 18.23 -7.55 17.13
C LEU A 223 18.30 -8.79 18.02
N GLN A 224 17.74 -8.69 19.22
CA GLN A 224 17.52 -9.84 20.10
C GLN A 224 16.25 -10.56 19.65
N TYR A 225 16.40 -11.69 18.97
CA TYR A 225 15.27 -12.58 18.69
C TYR A 225 15.05 -13.49 19.90
N PRO A 226 13.78 -13.77 20.26
CA PRO A 226 13.50 -14.86 21.17
C PRO A 226 14.14 -16.13 20.59
N GLN A 227 15.04 -16.75 21.35
CA GLN A 227 15.53 -18.08 21.01
C GLN A 227 14.30 -19.00 20.99
N GLY A 228 14.08 -19.65 19.85
CA GLY A 228 13.01 -20.63 19.67
C GLY A 228 13.27 -21.88 20.49
#